data_AF-A0A428NP07-F1
#
_entry.id   AF-A0A428NP07-F1
#
_cell.length_a   1.000
_cell.length_b   1.000
_cell.length_c   1.000
_cell.angle_alpha   90.00
_cell.angle_beta   90.00
_cell.angle_gamma   90.00
#
_symmetry.space_group_name_H-M   'P 1'
#
loop_
_entity.id
_entity.type
_entity.pdbx_description
1 polymer ?
#
loop_
_entity_poly.entity_id
_entity_poly.type
_entity_poly.pdbx_seq_one_letter_code
_entity_poly.pdbx_strand_id
1 'polypeptide(L)'
;MPAVFMFVPGMPVVVNQNTHQGLKLVNGAAYTAIDVVPDRAQPGYQINKNTILHFGPPAGIVLASETTRNFRFVSMPPGTILLTPISTKIECQRKRPWQQHDVSRRGLPCAAAFACTDYKVQARTLDRVVLELRGTRTTNVGGQAVPSTCDPYSLYVQLSRCRSLDGIMLLSKARERDFVGNMVPEEMT
;
A
#
# COMPACT_ATOMS: atom_id res chain seq x y z
N MET A 1 6.62 5.20 3.47
CA MET A 1 5.74 6.14 4.20
C MET A 1 5.09 7.08 3.21
N PRO A 2 3.77 7.26 3.25
CA PRO A 2 3.09 8.19 2.35
C PRO A 2 3.32 9.65 2.80
N ALA A 3 3.14 10.60 1.88
CA ALA A 3 3.29 12.04 2.17
C ALA A 3 2.01 12.58 2.80
N VAL A 4 0.88 12.05 2.32
CA VAL A 4 -0.45 12.27 2.84
C VAL A 4 -1.02 10.89 3.16
N PHE A 5 -1.56 10.71 4.36
CA PHE A 5 -2.25 9.49 4.75
C PHE A 5 -3.74 9.80 4.89
N MET A 6 -4.54 9.38 3.92
CA MET A 6 -6.00 9.45 4.03
C MET A 6 -6.48 8.33 4.93
N PHE A 7 -7.35 8.67 5.88
CA PHE A 7 -7.92 7.71 6.82
C PHE A 7 -9.45 7.75 6.75
N VAL A 8 -10.04 6.55 6.69
CA VAL A 8 -11.46 6.31 6.90
C VAL A 8 -11.58 5.06 7.79
N PRO A 9 -12.38 5.08 8.86
CA PRO A 9 -12.63 3.89 9.66
C PRO A 9 -13.09 2.71 8.81
N GLY A 10 -12.54 1.52 9.06
CA GLY A 10 -12.80 0.31 8.30
C GLY A 10 -11.93 0.12 7.05
N MET A 11 -11.09 1.09 6.69
CA MET A 11 -10.27 0.94 5.48
C MET A 11 -9.20 -0.16 5.64
N PRO A 12 -8.92 -0.93 4.57
CA PRO A 12 -7.85 -1.91 4.59
C PRO A 12 -6.49 -1.19 4.62
N VAL A 13 -5.57 -1.72 5.43
CA VAL A 13 -4.21 -1.19 5.61
C VAL A 13 -3.20 -2.34 5.53
N VAL A 14 -2.07 -2.09 4.90
CA VAL A 14 -0.92 -2.99 4.89
C VAL A 14 0.26 -2.34 5.62
N VAL A 15 0.87 -3.08 6.55
CA VAL A 15 2.09 -2.65 7.24
C VAL A 15 3.28 -2.84 6.29
N ASN A 16 4.17 -1.85 6.23
CA ASN A 16 5.29 -1.80 5.27
C ASN A 16 6.65 -2.13 5.88
N GLN A 17 6.74 -2.26 7.20
CA GLN A 17 7.99 -2.53 7.92
C GLN A 17 7.73 -3.41 9.14
N ASN A 18 8.71 -4.23 9.51
CA ASN A 18 8.68 -4.97 10.75
C ASN A 18 8.96 -4.01 11.91
N THR A 19 7.97 -3.78 12.77
CA THR A 19 8.13 -2.94 13.97
C THR A 19 8.10 -3.78 15.23
N HIS A 20 7.08 -4.64 15.37
CA HIS A 20 6.91 -5.52 16.53
C HIS A 20 6.44 -6.90 16.08
N GLN A 21 7.39 -7.76 15.71
CA GLN A 21 7.09 -9.10 15.15
C GLN A 21 6.31 -9.98 16.13
N GLY A 22 6.64 -9.91 17.44
CA GLY A 22 5.91 -10.63 18.49
C GLY A 22 4.44 -10.20 18.60
N LEU A 23 4.14 -8.96 18.22
CA LEU A 23 2.78 -8.41 18.18
C LEU A 23 2.17 -8.44 16.76
N LYS A 24 2.76 -9.22 15.84
CA LYS A 24 2.30 -9.42 14.46
C LYS A 24 2.35 -8.18 13.56
N LEU A 25 2.93 -7.06 14.00
CA LEU A 25 3.19 -5.89 13.16
C LEU A 25 4.41 -6.13 12.27
N VAL A 26 4.17 -6.85 11.17
CA VAL A 26 5.18 -7.28 10.19
C VAL A 26 4.89 -6.72 8.81
N ASN A 27 5.93 -6.54 8.01
CA ASN A 27 5.83 -6.10 6.63
C ASN A 27 4.95 -7.05 5.81
N GLY A 28 4.00 -6.48 5.06
CA GLY A 28 3.01 -7.21 4.25
C GLY A 28 1.76 -7.65 5.02
N ALA A 29 1.73 -7.57 6.35
CA ALA A 29 0.55 -7.93 7.12
C ALA A 29 -0.61 -6.95 6.86
N ALA A 30 -1.79 -7.52 6.63
CA ALA A 30 -3.02 -6.78 6.36
C ALA A 30 -3.87 -6.62 7.62
N TYR A 31 -4.48 -5.44 7.74
CA TYR A 31 -5.29 -5.02 8.87
C TYR A 31 -6.49 -4.20 8.38
N THR A 32 -7.48 -4.08 9.24
CA THR A 32 -8.52 -3.06 9.15
C THR A 32 -8.15 -1.91 10.08
N ALA A 33 -8.11 -0.69 9.56
CA ALA A 33 -7.89 0.49 10.40
C ALA A 33 -9.20 0.88 11.10
N ILE A 34 -9.17 0.89 12.42
CA ILE A 34 -10.35 1.14 13.26
C ILE A 34 -10.45 2.62 13.64
N ASP A 35 -9.32 3.19 14.06
CA ASP A 35 -9.27 4.57 14.53
C ASP A 35 -7.89 5.18 14.29
N VAL A 36 -7.79 6.51 14.37
CA VAL A 36 -6.53 7.25 14.32
C VAL A 36 -6.41 8.05 15.61
N VAL A 37 -5.20 8.08 16.18
CA VAL A 37 -4.89 8.91 17.35
C VAL A 37 -4.16 10.15 16.85
N PRO A 38 -4.78 11.34 16.83
CA PRO A 38 -4.11 12.56 16.42
C PRO A 38 -2.96 12.91 17.37
N ASP A 39 -1.93 13.57 16.85
CA ASP A 39 -0.91 14.18 17.70
C ASP A 39 -1.49 15.42 18.38
N ARG A 40 -1.50 15.44 19.71
CA ARG A 40 -2.04 16.58 20.50
C ARG A 40 -1.23 17.86 20.28
N ALA A 41 0.02 17.75 19.85
CA ALA A 41 0.85 18.91 19.53
C ALA A 41 0.46 19.60 18.21
N GLN A 42 -0.35 18.94 17.37
CA GLN A 42 -0.72 19.42 16.05
C GLN A 42 -2.24 19.61 15.94
N PRO A 43 -2.75 20.83 15.72
CA PRO A 43 -4.18 21.06 15.60
C PRO A 43 -4.76 20.39 14.35
N GLY A 44 -6.02 19.97 14.46
CA GLY A 44 -6.84 19.54 13.32
C GLY A 44 -7.62 20.70 12.75
N TYR A 45 -7.64 20.82 11.42
CA TYR A 45 -8.34 21.86 10.68
C TYR A 45 -9.54 21.25 9.96
N GLN A 46 -10.75 21.62 10.35
CA GLN A 46 -11.96 21.14 9.69
C GLN A 46 -12.09 21.79 8.30
N ILE A 47 -12.10 20.97 7.26
CA ILE A 47 -12.25 21.43 5.87
C ILE A 47 -13.72 21.38 5.45
N ASN A 48 -14.47 20.38 5.93
CA ASN A 48 -15.91 20.25 5.71
C ASN A 48 -16.55 19.43 6.84
N LYS A 49 -17.85 19.11 6.73
CA LYS A 49 -18.61 18.33 7.75
C LYS A 49 -17.96 17.00 8.14
N ASN A 50 -17.26 16.34 7.20
CA ASN A 50 -16.77 14.97 7.34
C ASN A 50 -15.24 14.86 7.15
N THR A 51 -14.50 15.97 7.13
CA THR A 51 -13.06 15.94 6.82
C THR A 51 -12.30 16.91 7.70
N ILE A 52 -11.31 16.38 8.41
CA ILE A 52 -10.36 17.12 9.24
C ILE A 52 -8.97 16.86 8.68
N LEU A 53 -8.22 17.93 8.44
CA LEU A 53 -6.83 17.88 8.02
C LEU A 53 -5.91 18.09 9.22
N HIS A 54 -4.99 17.17 9.44
CA HIS A 54 -3.91 17.31 10.42
C HIS A 54 -2.59 17.50 9.71
N PHE A 55 -1.74 18.37 10.26
CA PHE A 55 -0.37 18.56 9.80
C PHE A 55 0.59 17.74 10.65
N GLY A 56 1.51 17.02 10.00
CA GLY A 56 2.38 16.05 10.66
C GLY A 56 1.75 14.66 10.78
N PRO A 57 2.53 13.67 11.25
CA PRO A 57 2.02 12.31 11.44
C PRO A 57 1.08 12.25 12.65
N PRO A 58 0.06 11.37 12.65
CA PRO A 58 -0.73 11.10 13.85
C PRO A 58 0.16 10.48 14.94
N ALA A 59 -0.27 10.51 16.21
CA ALA A 59 0.41 9.77 17.28
C ALA A 59 0.38 8.25 17.05
N GLY A 60 -0.63 7.74 16.36
CA GLY A 60 -0.71 6.36 15.91
C GLY A 60 -1.99 6.04 15.16
N ILE A 61 -2.10 4.81 14.68
CA ILE A 61 -3.31 4.24 14.07
C ILE A 61 -3.66 2.93 14.77
N VAL A 62 -4.94 2.75 15.08
CA VAL A 62 -5.46 1.54 15.73
C VAL A 62 -5.88 0.56 14.65
N LEU A 63 -5.32 -0.64 14.70
CA LEU A 63 -5.48 -1.69 13.70
C LEU A 63 -6.13 -2.92 14.33
N ALA A 64 -6.95 -3.62 13.56
CA ALA A 64 -7.51 -4.92 13.93
C ALA A 64 -7.32 -5.94 12.81
N SER A 65 -7.13 -7.19 13.19
CA SER A 65 -7.16 -8.33 12.27
C SER A 65 -7.45 -9.62 13.05
N GLU A 66 -7.67 -10.71 12.33
CA GLU A 66 -7.84 -12.03 12.95
C GLU A 66 -6.63 -12.44 13.82
N THR A 67 -5.43 -12.00 13.45
CA THR A 67 -4.20 -12.34 14.20
C THR A 67 -4.07 -11.55 15.50
N THR A 68 -4.77 -10.42 15.64
CA THR A 68 -4.78 -9.60 16.85
C THR A 68 -5.99 -9.87 17.75
N ARG A 69 -6.94 -10.74 17.35
CA ARG A 69 -8.23 -10.98 18.06
C ARG A 69 -8.11 -11.26 19.56
N ASN A 70 -7.02 -11.89 19.98
CA ASN A 70 -6.77 -12.27 21.37
C ASN A 70 -6.00 -11.21 22.18
N PHE A 71 -5.58 -10.10 21.54
CA PHE A 71 -4.88 -9.03 22.23
C PHE A 71 -5.83 -8.22 23.11
N ARG A 72 -5.35 -7.92 24.31
CA ARG A 72 -6.05 -7.15 25.33
C ARG A 72 -5.05 -6.16 25.94
N PHE A 73 -5.13 -4.91 25.51
CA PHE A 73 -4.33 -3.82 26.08
C PHE A 73 -5.23 -2.90 26.90
N VAL A 74 -4.70 -2.37 28.00
CA VAL A 74 -5.42 -1.40 28.84
C VAL A 74 -5.76 -0.17 28.00
N SER A 75 -7.00 0.32 28.14
CA SER A 75 -7.51 1.51 27.42
C SER A 75 -7.55 1.39 25.89
N MET A 76 -7.51 0.17 25.33
CA MET A 76 -7.71 -0.07 23.91
C MET A 76 -8.87 -1.05 23.67
N PRO A 77 -9.58 -0.94 22.54
CA PRO A 77 -10.58 -1.93 22.18
C PRO A 77 -9.95 -3.33 22.07
N PRO A 78 -10.63 -4.39 22.54
CA PRO A 78 -10.17 -5.76 22.36
C PRO A 78 -9.87 -6.12 20.92
N GLY A 79 -8.88 -6.98 20.70
CA GLY A 79 -8.55 -7.43 19.37
C GLY A 79 -7.79 -6.40 18.52
N THR A 80 -7.39 -5.27 19.10
CA THR A 80 -6.70 -4.19 18.39
C THR A 80 -5.25 -4.03 18.80
N ILE A 81 -4.49 -3.34 17.96
CA ILE A 81 -3.09 -2.99 18.20
C ILE A 81 -2.80 -1.57 17.70
N LEU A 82 -1.89 -0.86 18.36
CA LEU A 82 -1.46 0.47 17.97
C LEU A 82 -0.21 0.37 17.08
N LEU A 83 -0.27 0.99 15.90
CA LEU A 83 0.88 1.24 15.06
C LEU A 83 1.28 2.71 15.16
N THR A 84 2.49 2.97 15.65
CA THR A 84 3.02 4.32 15.82
C THR A 84 3.90 4.75 14.64
N PRO A 85 4.06 6.06 14.39
CA PRO A 85 5.00 6.55 13.40
C PRO A 85 6.43 6.18 13.74
N ILE A 86 7.22 5.87 12.72
CA ILE A 86 8.68 5.72 12.84
C ILE A 86 9.36 6.83 12.04
N SER A 87 10.68 6.96 12.19
CA SER A 87 11.51 7.86 11.38
C SER A 87 12.46 7.06 10.52
N THR A 88 12.55 7.38 9.24
CA THR A 88 13.52 6.79 8.31
C THR A 88 14.44 7.88 7.79
N LYS A 89 15.75 7.65 7.87
CA LYS A 89 16.77 8.52 7.28
C LYS A 89 16.91 8.18 5.80
N ILE A 90 16.94 9.20 4.96
CA ILE A 90 17.17 9.13 3.52
C ILE A 90 18.52 9.80 3.29
N GLU A 91 19.55 8.98 3.14
CA GLU A 91 20.91 9.45 2.95
C GLU A 91 21.10 10.04 1.54
N CYS A 92 22.03 10.97 1.42
CA CYS A 92 22.48 11.44 0.12
C CYS A 92 23.01 10.28 -0.74
N GLN A 93 22.63 10.25 -2.01
CA GLN A 93 23.06 9.22 -2.94
C GLN A 93 23.60 9.85 -4.23
N ARG A 94 24.68 9.30 -4.79
CA ARG A 94 25.28 9.77 -6.05
C ARG A 94 24.27 9.87 -7.20
N LYS A 95 23.28 8.97 -7.24
CA LYS A 95 22.19 8.97 -8.24
C LYS A 95 21.13 10.06 -8.04
N ARG A 96 21.23 10.87 -6.98
CA ARG A 96 20.36 12.01 -6.66
C ARG A 96 21.23 13.24 -6.43
N PRO A 97 21.89 13.78 -7.47
CA PRO A 97 22.83 14.89 -7.32
C PRO A 97 22.20 16.17 -6.74
N TRP A 98 20.86 16.32 -6.84
CA TRP A 98 20.11 17.41 -6.24
C TRP A 98 19.94 17.29 -4.71
N GLN A 99 20.15 16.11 -4.13
CA GLN A 99 20.03 15.92 -2.69
C GLN A 99 21.38 16.25 -2.03
N GLN A 100 21.51 17.45 -1.49
CA GLN A 100 22.73 17.93 -0.84
C GLN A 100 22.87 17.48 0.62
N HIS A 101 21.75 17.14 1.28
CA HIS A 101 21.70 16.76 2.68
C HIS A 101 20.89 15.49 2.92
N ASP A 102 21.24 14.78 3.99
CA ASP A 102 20.43 13.69 4.50
C ASP A 102 19.09 14.25 5.00
N VAL A 103 17.99 13.57 4.66
CA VAL A 103 16.65 13.99 5.07
C VAL A 103 16.03 12.89 5.91
N SER A 104 15.36 13.26 7.00
CA SER A 104 14.55 12.29 7.76
C SER A 104 13.08 12.42 7.40
N ARG A 105 12.38 11.29 7.37
CA ARG A 105 10.94 11.23 7.16
C ARG A 105 10.29 10.48 8.30
N ARG A 106 9.36 11.16 8.99
CA ARG A 106 8.53 10.55 10.03
C ARG A 106 7.12 10.30 9.50
N GLY A 107 6.56 9.14 9.80
CA GLY A 107 5.23 8.77 9.33
C GLY A 107 4.80 7.37 9.75
N LEU A 108 3.54 7.03 9.49
CA LEU A 108 3.05 5.67 9.71
C LEU A 108 3.75 4.70 8.74
N PRO A 109 4.33 3.59 9.23
CA PRO A 109 4.94 2.58 8.37
C PRO A 109 3.88 1.65 7.76
N CYS A 110 2.82 2.21 7.20
CA CYS A 110 1.74 1.49 6.54
C CYS A 110 1.22 2.27 5.34
N ALA A 111 0.40 1.63 4.52
CA ALA A 111 -0.30 2.24 3.40
C ALA A 111 -1.74 1.72 3.36
N ALA A 112 -2.65 2.52 2.82
CA ALA A 112 -3.97 2.03 2.48
C ALA A 112 -3.83 0.89 1.45
N ALA A 113 -4.60 -0.18 1.64
CA ALA A 113 -4.49 -1.42 0.89
C ALA A 113 -5.72 -1.69 0.01
N PHE A 114 -6.41 -0.63 -0.42
CA PHE A 114 -7.49 -0.73 -1.43
C PHE A 114 -6.95 -0.99 -2.83
N ALA A 115 -5.72 -0.53 -3.12
CA ALA A 115 -4.98 -0.80 -4.34
C ALA A 115 -3.54 -1.09 -3.97
N CYS A 116 -2.99 -2.15 -4.56
CA CYS A 116 -1.61 -2.55 -4.35
C CYS A 116 -0.95 -2.84 -5.70
N THR A 117 0.34 -2.57 -5.79
CA THR A 117 1.13 -3.06 -6.92
C THR A 117 1.31 -4.56 -6.79
N ASP A 118 1.48 -5.23 -7.92
CA ASP A 118 1.89 -6.64 -8.04
C ASP A 118 3.05 -7.01 -7.10
N TYR A 119 4.08 -6.16 -7.00
CA TYR A 119 5.21 -6.34 -6.09
C TYR A 119 4.79 -6.43 -4.61
N LYS A 120 3.77 -5.65 -4.21
CA LYS A 120 3.28 -5.60 -2.83
C LYS A 120 2.28 -6.71 -2.48
N VAL A 121 1.72 -7.38 -3.48
CA VAL A 121 0.84 -8.54 -3.29
C VAL A 121 1.53 -9.87 -3.58
N GLN A 122 2.80 -9.85 -4.01
CA GLN A 122 3.58 -11.06 -4.20
C GLN A 122 3.56 -11.93 -2.93
N ALA A 123 3.40 -13.24 -3.13
CA ALA A 123 3.22 -14.26 -2.09
C ALA A 123 1.91 -14.17 -1.25
N ARG A 124 0.96 -13.30 -1.60
CA ARG A 124 -0.39 -13.30 -1.00
C ARG A 124 -1.37 -14.10 -1.84
N THR A 125 -2.37 -14.67 -1.18
CA THR A 125 -3.56 -15.25 -1.82
C THR A 125 -4.77 -14.42 -1.41
N LEU A 126 -5.59 -14.05 -2.38
CA LEU A 126 -6.75 -13.17 -2.26
C LEU A 126 -7.97 -13.91 -2.80
N ASP A 127 -9.13 -13.71 -2.18
CA ASP A 127 -10.37 -14.38 -2.61
C ASP A 127 -11.04 -13.64 -3.78
N ARG A 128 -10.87 -12.31 -3.82
CA ARG A 128 -11.38 -11.44 -4.91
C ARG A 128 -10.38 -10.33 -5.21
N VAL A 129 -10.18 -10.04 -6.48
CA VAL A 129 -9.26 -9.02 -6.97
C VAL A 129 -9.84 -8.27 -8.16
N VAL A 130 -9.52 -6.97 -8.23
CA VAL A 130 -9.70 -6.17 -9.45
C VAL A 130 -8.31 -5.90 -10.00
N LEU A 131 -8.05 -6.30 -11.25
CA LEU A 131 -6.72 -6.23 -11.88
C LEU A 131 -6.71 -5.19 -13.00
N GLU A 132 -5.63 -4.40 -13.06
CA GLU A 132 -5.32 -3.54 -14.21
C GLU A 132 -4.08 -4.10 -14.90
N LEU A 133 -4.31 -4.89 -15.95
CA LEU A 133 -3.27 -5.65 -16.67
C LEU A 133 -2.59 -4.78 -17.72
N ARG A 134 -1.98 -3.68 -17.27
CA ARG A 134 -1.28 -2.71 -18.10
C ARG A 134 0.11 -2.46 -17.54
N GLY A 135 1.03 -2.06 -18.41
CA GLY A 135 2.37 -1.71 -17.99
C GLY A 135 2.42 -0.40 -17.20
N THR A 136 3.56 -0.18 -16.55
CA THR A 136 3.78 0.94 -15.61
C THR A 136 3.97 2.30 -16.27
N ARG A 137 4.04 2.36 -17.61
CA ARG A 137 4.28 3.59 -18.37
C ARG A 137 3.08 3.92 -19.24
N THR A 138 2.81 5.20 -19.42
CA THR A 138 1.81 5.71 -20.36
C THR A 138 2.49 6.63 -21.35
N THR A 139 2.30 6.41 -22.64
CA THR A 139 2.82 7.25 -23.71
C THR A 139 1.68 7.92 -24.47
N ASN A 140 1.91 9.11 -25.01
CA ASN A 140 0.94 9.77 -25.88
C ASN A 140 1.20 9.34 -27.33
N VAL A 141 0.25 8.62 -27.91
CA VAL A 141 0.27 8.22 -29.33
C VAL A 141 -0.94 8.85 -30.00
N GLY A 142 -0.72 9.76 -30.94
CA GLY A 142 -1.82 10.46 -31.63
C GLY A 142 -2.75 11.25 -30.70
N GLY A 143 -2.21 11.82 -29.61
CA GLY A 143 -3.00 12.57 -28.62
C GLY A 143 -3.76 11.71 -27.61
N GLN A 144 -3.67 10.38 -27.70
CA GLN A 144 -4.26 9.46 -26.72
C GLN A 144 -3.22 8.91 -25.77
N ALA A 145 -3.58 8.85 -24.48
CA ALA A 145 -2.78 8.22 -23.45
C ALA A 145 -2.88 6.70 -23.56
N VAL A 146 -1.80 6.06 -24.01
CA VAL A 146 -1.73 4.61 -24.24
C VAL A 146 -0.79 3.97 -23.21
N PRO A 147 -1.30 3.09 -22.33
CA PRO A 147 -0.45 2.34 -21.41
C PRO A 147 0.44 1.33 -22.14
N SER A 148 1.67 1.15 -21.68
CA SER A 148 2.61 0.16 -22.18
C SER A 148 2.10 -1.27 -21.94
N THR A 149 2.78 -2.25 -22.55
CA THR A 149 2.49 -3.67 -22.35
C THR A 149 2.77 -4.08 -20.91
N CYS A 150 1.91 -4.93 -20.35
CA CYS A 150 2.15 -5.57 -19.06
C CYS A 150 3.25 -6.62 -19.21
N ASP A 151 4.32 -6.58 -18.42
CA ASP A 151 5.39 -7.56 -18.52
C ASP A 151 4.90 -8.96 -18.07
N PRO A 152 5.47 -10.06 -18.62
CA PRO A 152 5.01 -11.41 -18.33
C PRO A 152 5.02 -11.77 -16.83
N TYR A 153 5.99 -11.26 -16.08
CA TYR A 153 6.10 -11.53 -14.64
C TYR A 153 5.01 -10.83 -13.86
N SER A 154 4.76 -9.56 -14.14
CA SER A 154 3.65 -8.80 -13.54
C SER A 154 2.32 -9.47 -13.85
N LEU A 155 2.10 -9.86 -15.11
CA LEU A 155 0.90 -10.58 -15.53
C LEU A 155 0.71 -11.87 -14.72
N TYR A 156 1.75 -12.70 -14.62
CA TYR A 156 1.73 -13.93 -13.84
C TYR A 156 1.47 -13.67 -12.34
N VAL A 157 2.19 -12.72 -11.74
CA VAL A 157 2.04 -12.39 -10.31
C VAL A 157 0.61 -11.96 -10.03
N GLN A 158 0.05 -11.03 -10.82
CA GLN A 158 -1.29 -10.51 -10.64
C GLN A 158 -2.38 -11.59 -10.76
N LEU A 159 -2.35 -12.38 -11.85
CA LEU A 159 -3.34 -13.43 -12.09
C LEU A 159 -3.26 -14.55 -11.04
N SER A 160 -2.06 -14.89 -10.59
CA SER A 160 -1.84 -15.95 -9.59
C SER A 160 -2.18 -15.53 -8.14
N ARG A 161 -2.62 -14.28 -7.90
CA ARG A 161 -3.04 -13.87 -6.54
C ARG A 161 -4.43 -14.39 -6.17
N CYS A 162 -5.26 -14.74 -7.14
CA CYS A 162 -6.62 -15.25 -6.88
C CYS A 162 -6.68 -16.77 -7.05
N ARG A 163 -7.47 -17.45 -6.21
CA ARG A 163 -7.65 -18.91 -6.28
C ARG A 163 -8.56 -19.36 -7.43
N SER A 164 -9.42 -18.48 -7.92
CA SER A 164 -10.36 -18.77 -9.01
C SER A 164 -10.47 -17.61 -9.98
N LEU A 165 -10.81 -17.91 -11.23
CA LEU A 165 -11.11 -16.90 -12.25
C LEU A 165 -12.36 -16.09 -11.89
N ASP A 166 -13.36 -16.70 -11.24
CA ASP A 166 -14.57 -16.01 -10.77
C ASP A 166 -14.29 -14.93 -9.72
N GLY A 167 -13.17 -15.06 -9.00
CA GLY A 167 -12.70 -14.03 -8.06
C GLY A 167 -11.94 -12.89 -8.74
N ILE A 168 -11.69 -12.97 -10.05
CA ILE A 168 -10.95 -11.96 -10.81
C ILE A 168 -11.91 -11.09 -11.61
N MET A 169 -11.83 -9.78 -11.40
CA MET A 169 -12.42 -8.77 -12.27
C MET A 169 -11.31 -7.96 -12.94
N LEU A 170 -11.47 -7.64 -14.22
CA LEU A 170 -10.55 -6.73 -14.92
C LEU A 170 -11.10 -5.31 -14.88
N LEU A 171 -10.27 -4.35 -14.46
CA LEU A 171 -10.62 -2.93 -14.45
C LEU A 171 -10.79 -2.39 -15.88
N SER A 172 -9.94 -2.88 -16.79
CA SER A 172 -9.97 -2.57 -18.21
C SER A 172 -10.03 -3.85 -19.04
N LYS A 173 -10.59 -3.77 -20.25
CA LYS A 173 -10.59 -4.90 -21.19
C LYS A 173 -9.15 -5.39 -21.44
N ALA A 174 -8.95 -6.71 -21.39
CA ALA A 174 -7.72 -7.36 -21.77
C ALA A 174 -7.34 -7.00 -23.22
N ARG A 175 -6.06 -6.72 -23.48
CA ARG A 175 -5.55 -6.47 -24.83
C ARG A 175 -4.74 -7.68 -25.28
N GLU A 176 -4.89 -8.05 -26.53
CA GLU A 176 -4.18 -9.18 -27.12
C GLU A 176 -2.66 -9.10 -26.90
N ARG A 177 -2.06 -7.91 -27.10
CA ARG A 177 -0.63 -7.66 -26.92
C ARG A 177 -0.09 -7.89 -25.50
N ASP A 178 -0.95 -7.90 -24.47
CA ASP A 178 -0.52 -8.18 -23.10
C ASP A 178 -0.44 -9.69 -22.82
N PHE A 179 -0.99 -10.54 -23.69
CA PHE A 179 -1.07 -12.00 -23.49
C PHE A 179 -0.42 -12.80 -24.62
N VAL A 180 -0.70 -12.45 -25.87
CA VAL A 180 -0.25 -13.18 -27.05
C VAL A 180 1.15 -12.70 -27.44
N GLY A 181 2.12 -13.62 -27.49
CA GLY A 181 3.52 -13.31 -27.79
C GLY A 181 4.25 -12.54 -26.68
N ASN A 182 3.63 -12.41 -25.50
CA ASN A 182 4.26 -11.75 -24.34
C ASN A 182 5.26 -12.70 -23.67
N MET A 183 6.48 -12.72 -24.19
CA MET A 183 7.54 -13.63 -23.75
C MET A 183 8.49 -12.95 -22.76
N VAL A 184 9.09 -13.76 -21.89
CA VAL A 184 10.20 -13.31 -21.03
C VAL A 184 11.36 -12.90 -21.95
N PRO A 185 11.96 -11.71 -21.76
CA PRO A 185 13.12 -11.29 -22.53
C PRO A 185 14.28 -12.29 -22.37
N GLU A 186 14.97 -12.63 -23.47
CA GLU A 186 16.06 -13.62 -23.45
C GLU A 186 17.19 -13.26 -22.47
N GLU A 187 17.43 -11.96 -22.26
CA GLU A 187 18.39 -11.39 -21.33
C GLU A 187 18.13 -11.76 -19.85
N MET A 188 16.95 -12.32 -19.55
CA MET A 188 16.50 -12.69 -18.21
C MET A 188 16.30 -14.21 -18.02
N THR A 189 16.66 -15.01 -19.03
CA THR A 189 16.67 -16.49 -19.01
C THR A 189 18.07 -17.03 -18.74
#